data_AF-A0A3T0Y0Z6-F1
#
_entry.id   AF-A0A3T0Y0Z6-F1
#
_cell.length_a   1.000
_cell.length_b   1.000
_cell.length_c   1.000
_cell.angle_alpha   90.00
_cell.angle_beta   90.00
_cell.angle_gamma   90.00
#
_symmetry.space_group_name_H-M   'P 1'
#
loop_
_entity.id
_entity.type
_entity.pdbx_description
1 polymer ?
#
loop_
_entity_poly.entity_id
_entity_poly.type
_entity_poly.pdbx_seq_one_letter_code
_entity_poly.pdbx_strand_id
1 'polypeptide(L)'
;MLELFSEIVEPTLIQPTFVYDYPPSAQPLARTHREDPRLIEAWDLIIGGMERGTAFSELIDPVIQRERLTEQSRQAAAGDDEAMQLDEDFLRALEYGAPPMGGIGLGIDRLVMLFHERRNSRVHPLPDSQARGGAVAVEYVAVLLPSACLAVLFYFAIKAIFNADRAEREALARAEEMQDVEDARNREAARQKNDGQEIDPS
;
A
#
# COMPACT_ATOMS: atom_id res chain seq x y z
N MET A 1 9.85 -16.16 2.42
CA MET A 1 8.59 -15.99 3.19
C MET A 1 7.42 -15.76 2.25
N LEU A 2 7.51 -14.79 1.33
CA LEU A 2 6.51 -14.56 0.28
C LEU A 2 6.36 -15.77 -0.66
N GLU A 3 7.47 -16.40 -1.04
CA GLU A 3 7.45 -17.63 -1.84
C GLU A 3 6.66 -18.77 -1.16
N LEU A 4 6.90 -19.00 0.14
CA LEU A 4 6.15 -19.99 0.92
C LEU A 4 4.65 -19.64 1.01
N PHE A 5 4.33 -18.35 1.14
CA PHE A 5 2.95 -17.89 1.15
C PHE A 5 2.27 -18.17 -0.20
N SER A 6 2.92 -17.83 -1.31
CA SER A 6 2.39 -18.02 -2.67
C SER A 6 2.22 -19.50 -3.01
N GLU A 7 3.10 -20.38 -2.51
CA GLU A 7 2.99 -21.82 -2.76
C GLU A 7 1.95 -22.54 -1.89
N ILE A 8 1.81 -22.15 -0.62
CA ILE A 8 1.02 -22.92 0.36
C ILE A 8 -0.32 -22.27 0.67
N VAL A 9 -0.35 -20.96 0.86
CA VAL A 9 -1.52 -20.25 1.39
C VAL A 9 -2.35 -19.70 0.25
N GLU A 10 -1.73 -18.99 -0.70
CA GLU A 10 -2.41 -18.33 -1.81
C GLU A 10 -3.39 -19.27 -2.54
N PRO A 11 -3.04 -20.52 -2.93
CA PRO A 11 -3.95 -21.41 -3.67
C PRO A 11 -5.19 -21.84 -2.89
N THR A 12 -5.16 -21.72 -1.55
CA THR A 12 -6.28 -22.09 -0.67
C THR A 12 -7.32 -20.97 -0.53
N LEU A 13 -6.99 -19.74 -0.93
CA LEU A 13 -7.84 -18.57 -0.81
C LEU A 13 -8.82 -18.47 -1.99
N ILE A 14 -9.92 -19.22 -1.88
CA ILE A 14 -10.94 -19.30 -2.94
C ILE A 14 -11.86 -18.08 -2.94
N GLN A 15 -12.32 -17.65 -1.76
CA GLN A 15 -13.16 -16.45 -1.61
C GLN A 15 -12.30 -15.19 -1.67
N PRO A 16 -12.88 -14.03 -2.04
CA PRO A 16 -12.17 -12.76 -1.98
C PRO A 16 -11.60 -12.51 -0.59
N THR A 17 -10.27 -12.52 -0.51
CA THR A 17 -9.53 -12.42 0.75
C THR A 17 -8.49 -11.32 0.61
N PHE A 18 -8.50 -10.37 1.54
CA PHE A 18 -7.42 -9.41 1.69
C PHE A 18 -6.35 -10.00 2.58
N VAL A 19 -5.14 -10.09 2.06
CA VAL A 19 -3.94 -10.42 2.83
C VAL A 19 -3.14 -9.14 2.98
N TYR A 20 -2.73 -8.82 4.20
CA TYR A 20 -2.12 -7.54 4.55
C TYR A 20 -1.02 -7.74 5.59
N ASP A 21 -0.36 -6.66 5.97
CA ASP A 21 0.75 -6.66 6.93
C ASP A 21 1.93 -7.52 6.46
N TYR A 22 2.42 -7.18 5.26
CA TYR A 22 3.63 -7.80 4.71
C TYR A 22 4.89 -7.26 5.38
N PRO A 23 6.01 -8.01 5.35
CA PRO A 23 7.31 -7.46 5.74
C PRO A 23 7.77 -6.39 4.72
N PRO A 24 8.58 -5.39 5.14
CA PRO A 24 9.11 -4.34 4.26
C PRO A 24 9.86 -4.84 3.02
N SER A 25 10.40 -6.05 3.05
CA SER A 25 11.06 -6.68 1.90
C SER A 25 10.09 -7.04 0.77
N ALA A 26 8.78 -7.04 1.01
CA ALA A 26 7.77 -7.41 0.01
C ALA A 26 7.50 -6.30 -1.00
N GLN A 27 7.40 -5.06 -0.53
CA GLN A 27 7.09 -3.91 -1.36
C GLN A 27 7.96 -2.72 -0.93
N PRO A 28 9.08 -2.44 -1.61
CA PRO A 28 10.05 -1.42 -1.18
C PRO A 28 9.47 -0.01 -1.19
N LEU A 29 8.41 0.23 -1.97
CA LEU A 29 7.71 1.53 -2.06
C LEU A 29 6.62 1.72 -1.00
N ALA A 30 6.25 0.68 -0.26
CA ALA A 30 5.17 0.76 0.71
C ALA A 30 5.63 1.43 2.02
N ARG A 31 4.78 2.30 2.56
CA ARG A 31 5.01 2.96 3.86
C ARG A 31 5.11 1.90 4.96
N THR A 32 6.04 2.11 5.89
CA THR A 32 6.14 1.31 7.12
C THR A 32 4.84 1.38 7.91
N HIS A 33 4.41 0.26 8.49
CA HIS A 33 3.19 0.18 9.29
C HIS A 33 3.25 1.09 10.53
N ARG A 34 2.17 1.82 10.80
CA ARG A 34 2.09 2.82 11.88
C ARG A 34 2.28 2.25 13.28
N GLU A 35 1.91 0.98 13.50
CA GLU A 35 1.97 0.32 14.82
C GLU A 35 3.12 -0.68 14.96
N ASP A 36 3.62 -1.24 13.85
CA ASP A 36 4.67 -2.28 13.89
C ASP A 36 5.69 -2.02 12.78
N PRO A 37 6.89 -1.52 13.10
CA PRO A 37 7.90 -1.16 12.10
C PRO A 37 8.44 -2.37 11.31
N ARG A 38 8.10 -3.60 11.72
CA ARG A 38 8.45 -4.84 10.98
C ARG A 38 7.51 -5.13 9.83
N LEU A 39 6.45 -4.34 9.67
CA LEU A 39 5.39 -4.51 8.68
C LEU A 39 5.28 -3.28 7.78
N ILE A 40 4.58 -3.42 6.66
CA ILE A 40 4.20 -2.33 5.76
C ILE A 40 2.69 -2.20 5.64
N GLU A 41 2.21 -0.99 5.37
CA GLU A 41 0.80 -0.71 5.09
C GLU A 41 0.47 -1.12 3.64
N ALA A 42 0.39 -2.42 3.40
CA ALA A 42 0.09 -2.99 2.09
C ALA A 42 -0.92 -4.14 2.21
N TRP A 43 -1.69 -4.34 1.16
CA TRP A 43 -2.59 -5.49 1.03
C TRP A 43 -2.66 -6.01 -0.41
N ASP A 44 -2.89 -7.31 -0.54
CA ASP A 44 -3.23 -7.97 -1.79
C ASP A 44 -4.63 -8.59 -1.71
N LEU A 45 -5.37 -8.46 -2.80
CA LEU A 45 -6.66 -9.09 -3.00
C LEU A 45 -6.47 -10.41 -3.75
N ILE A 46 -6.72 -11.52 -3.06
CA ILE A 46 -6.62 -12.86 -3.63
C ILE A 46 -8.02 -13.41 -3.86
N ILE A 47 -8.28 -13.92 -5.07
CA ILE A 47 -9.55 -14.55 -5.45
C ILE A 47 -9.29 -15.78 -6.29
N GLY A 48 -9.84 -16.93 -5.88
CA GLY A 48 -9.69 -18.19 -6.60
C GLY A 48 -8.24 -18.68 -6.64
N GLY A 49 -7.48 -18.43 -5.58
CA GLY A 49 -6.10 -18.88 -5.46
C GLY A 49 -5.07 -18.06 -6.26
N MET A 50 -5.39 -16.82 -6.61
CA MET A 50 -4.53 -15.94 -7.39
C MET A 50 -4.74 -14.48 -7.01
N GLU A 51 -3.64 -13.74 -6.90
CA GLU A 51 -3.64 -12.28 -6.75
C GLU A 51 -4.36 -11.55 -7.91
N ARG A 52 -5.34 -10.72 -7.57
CA ARG A 52 -6.13 -9.90 -8.51
C ARG A 52 -5.79 -8.42 -8.46
N GLY A 53 -5.19 -7.98 -7.36
CA GLY A 53 -4.72 -6.62 -7.22
C GLY A 53 -3.97 -6.42 -5.92
N THR A 54 -3.19 -5.35 -5.89
CA THR A 54 -2.33 -4.96 -4.78
C THR A 54 -2.51 -3.48 -4.49
N ALA A 55 -2.35 -3.07 -3.25
CA ALA A 55 -2.39 -1.67 -2.88
C ALA A 55 -1.56 -1.42 -1.63
N PHE A 56 -1.07 -0.20 -1.49
CA PHE A 56 -0.27 0.21 -0.34
C PHE A 56 -0.35 1.71 -0.10
N SER A 57 -0.14 2.12 1.15
CA SER A 57 0.18 3.51 1.47
C SER A 57 1.56 3.82 0.89
N GLU A 58 1.68 4.89 0.12
CA GLU A 58 2.93 5.28 -0.53
C GLU A 58 3.96 5.76 0.50
N LEU A 59 5.21 5.31 0.35
CA LEU A 59 6.35 5.90 1.05
C LEU A 59 6.71 7.24 0.40
N ILE A 60 6.32 8.31 1.08
CA ILE A 60 6.51 9.69 0.59
C ILE A 60 7.74 10.39 1.17
N ASP A 61 8.41 9.79 2.15
CA ASP A 61 9.63 10.35 2.74
C ASP A 61 10.81 10.15 1.77
N PRO A 62 11.35 11.22 1.16
CA PRO A 62 12.40 11.10 0.15
C PRO A 62 13.71 10.56 0.72
N VAL A 63 13.97 10.73 2.02
CA VAL A 63 15.20 10.23 2.67
C VAL A 63 15.13 8.72 2.78
N ILE A 64 14.04 8.20 3.36
CA ILE A 64 13.84 6.75 3.51
C ILE A 64 13.71 6.09 2.13
N GLN A 65 13.00 6.73 1.21
CA GLN A 65 12.83 6.22 -0.15
C GLN A 65 14.18 6.10 -0.89
N ARG A 66 15.08 7.08 -0.72
CA ARG A 66 16.43 7.03 -1.29
C ARG A 66 17.24 5.88 -0.73
N GLU A 67 17.19 5.65 0.59
CA GLU A 67 17.88 4.52 1.22
C GLU A 67 17.42 3.18 0.62
N ARG A 68 16.10 3.00 0.47
CA ARG A 68 15.53 1.77 -0.10
C ARG A 68 15.88 1.57 -1.57
N LEU A 69 15.75 2.61 -2.40
CA LEU A 69 16.12 2.52 -3.82
C LEU A 69 17.62 2.33 -4.01
N THR A 70 18.46 2.88 -3.13
CA THR A 70 19.90 2.63 -3.16
C THR A 70 20.21 1.17 -2.85
N GLU A 71 19.55 0.58 -1.84
CA GLU A 71 19.73 -0.83 -1.50
C GLU A 71 19.22 -1.75 -2.63
N GLN A 72 18.05 -1.46 -3.20
CA GLN A 72 17.52 -2.16 -4.38
C GLN A 72 18.47 -2.08 -5.57
N SER A 73 19.05 -0.90 -5.84
CA SER A 73 20.02 -0.73 -6.93
C SER A 73 21.31 -1.53 -6.70
N ARG A 74 21.73 -1.70 -5.44
CA ARG A 74 22.85 -2.60 -5.09
C ARG A 74 22.50 -4.07 -5.32
N GLN A 75 21.27 -4.47 -5.01
CA GLN A 75 20.78 -5.84 -5.27
C GLN A 75 20.70 -6.10 -6.78
N ALA A 76 20.22 -5.13 -7.56
CA ALA A 76 20.23 -5.22 -9.01
C ALA A 76 21.66 -5.34 -9.58
N ALA A 77 22.61 -4.56 -9.07
CA ALA A 77 24.02 -4.68 -9.44
C ALA A 77 24.65 -6.04 -9.03
N ALA A 78 24.07 -6.73 -8.03
CA ALA A 78 24.47 -8.07 -7.61
C ALA A 78 23.80 -9.19 -8.43
N GLY A 79 22.93 -8.84 -9.40
CA GLY A 79 22.30 -9.79 -10.33
C GLY A 79 20.85 -10.14 -10.01
N ASP A 80 20.16 -9.35 -9.19
CA ASP A 80 18.70 -9.46 -9.01
C ASP A 80 17.98 -8.66 -10.11
N ASP A 81 17.46 -9.34 -11.12
CA ASP A 81 16.79 -8.71 -12.28
C ASP A 81 15.45 -8.05 -11.91
N GLU A 82 14.83 -8.43 -10.79
CA GLU A 82 13.56 -7.87 -10.31
C GLU A 82 13.77 -6.64 -9.40
N ALA A 83 15.01 -6.38 -8.97
CA ALA A 83 15.32 -5.27 -8.08
C ALA A 83 15.27 -3.91 -8.79
N MET A 84 14.78 -2.91 -8.06
CA MET A 84 14.57 -1.58 -8.61
C MET A 84 15.88 -0.80 -8.79
N GLN A 85 15.94 0.05 -9.82
CA GLN A 85 17.03 1.01 -9.99
C GLN A 85 16.79 2.29 -9.16
N LEU A 86 17.86 3.02 -8.87
CA LEU A 86 17.77 4.34 -8.25
C LEU A 86 17.22 5.36 -9.26
N ASP A 87 16.09 5.99 -8.94
CA ASP A 87 15.47 7.03 -9.76
C ASP A 87 15.58 8.40 -9.06
N GLU A 88 16.54 9.20 -9.51
CA GLU A 88 16.80 10.54 -8.95
C GLU A 88 15.72 11.56 -9.31
N ASP A 89 15.01 11.39 -10.43
CA ASP A 89 13.94 12.32 -10.80
C ASP A 89 12.68 12.03 -9.98
N PHE A 90 12.39 10.76 -9.69
CA PHE A 90 11.35 10.37 -8.74
C PHE A 90 11.63 10.89 -7.32
N LEU A 91 12.86 10.73 -6.82
CA LEU A 91 13.24 11.26 -5.50
C LEU A 91 13.13 12.78 -5.44
N ARG A 92 13.60 13.49 -6.48
CA ARG A 92 13.44 14.94 -6.57
C ARG A 92 11.96 15.35 -6.59
N ALA A 93 11.09 14.58 -7.24
CA ALA A 93 9.66 14.82 -7.23
C ALA A 93 9.07 14.71 -5.81
N LEU A 94 9.49 13.71 -5.03
CA LEU A 94 9.07 13.56 -3.63
C LEU A 94 9.55 14.72 -2.73
N GLU A 95 10.76 15.24 -2.98
CA GLU A 95 11.33 16.40 -2.24
C GLU A 95 10.50 17.69 -2.41
N TYR A 96 9.75 17.84 -3.50
CA TYR A 96 8.82 18.97 -3.67
C TYR A 96 7.58 18.88 -2.78
N GLY A 97 7.37 17.77 -2.08
CA GLY A 97 6.27 17.55 -1.16
C GLY A 97 5.14 16.76 -1.81
N ALA A 98 5.20 15.44 -1.65
CA ALA A 98 4.08 14.56 -1.94
C ALA A 98 3.10 14.54 -0.75
N PRO A 99 1.78 14.67 -0.96
CA PRO A 99 0.80 14.50 0.11
C PRO A 99 0.77 13.02 0.57
N PRO A 100 0.14 12.70 1.71
CA PRO A 100 -0.23 11.33 2.02
C PRO A 100 -1.07 10.72 0.88
N MET A 101 -0.62 9.58 0.36
CA MET A 101 -1.18 8.92 -0.82
C MET A 101 -1.18 7.41 -0.64
N GLY A 102 -2.04 6.73 -1.38
CA GLY A 102 -2.01 5.28 -1.56
C GLY A 102 -2.13 4.91 -3.03
N GLY A 103 -1.40 3.87 -3.43
CA GLY A 103 -1.44 3.30 -4.77
C GLY A 103 -2.29 2.03 -4.81
N ILE A 104 -2.89 1.75 -5.97
CA ILE A 104 -3.56 0.47 -6.24
C ILE A 104 -3.23 -0.01 -7.66
N GLY A 105 -2.81 -1.26 -7.76
CA GLY A 105 -2.66 -2.00 -9.00
C GLY A 105 -3.74 -3.08 -9.12
N LEU A 106 -4.41 -3.14 -10.28
CA LEU A 106 -5.39 -4.20 -10.57
C LEU A 106 -4.97 -4.95 -11.83
N GLY A 107 -4.90 -6.28 -11.74
CA GLY A 107 -4.65 -7.13 -12.90
C GLY A 107 -5.91 -7.27 -13.74
N ILE A 108 -6.11 -6.38 -14.70
CA ILE A 108 -7.33 -6.36 -15.53
C ILE A 108 -7.54 -7.68 -16.27
N ASP A 109 -6.49 -8.28 -16.86
CA ASP A 109 -6.58 -9.58 -17.53
C ASP A 109 -7.04 -10.68 -16.56
N ARG A 110 -6.47 -10.69 -15.34
CA ARG A 110 -6.84 -11.66 -14.29
C ARG A 110 -8.27 -11.45 -13.82
N LEU A 111 -8.75 -10.20 -13.72
CA LEU A 111 -10.14 -9.90 -13.39
C LEU A 111 -11.09 -10.35 -14.50
N VAL A 112 -10.74 -10.09 -15.77
CA VAL A 112 -11.52 -10.55 -16.92
C VAL A 112 -11.60 -12.08 -16.95
N MET A 113 -10.48 -12.78 -16.72
CA MET A 113 -10.46 -14.25 -16.61
C MET A 113 -11.41 -14.74 -15.52
N LEU A 114 -11.33 -14.17 -14.31
CA LEU A 114 -12.21 -14.53 -13.19
C LEU A 114 -13.70 -14.38 -13.55
N PHE A 115 -14.08 -13.29 -14.23
CA PHE A 115 -15.47 -13.07 -14.62
C PHE A 115 -15.91 -13.90 -15.82
N HIS A 116 -14.97 -14.34 -16.67
CA HIS A 116 -15.26 -15.14 -17.86
C HIS A 116 -15.20 -16.66 -17.59
N GLU A 117 -14.57 -17.09 -16.50
CA GLU A 117 -14.33 -18.50 -16.10
C GLU A 117 -15.57 -19.29 -15.63
N ARG A 118 -16.78 -18.78 -15.86
CA ARG A 118 -18.02 -19.58 -15.77
C ARG A 118 -18.17 -20.64 -16.87
N ARG A 119 -17.15 -20.89 -17.72
CA ARG A 119 -17.27 -21.80 -18.87
C ARG A 119 -16.24 -22.93 -19.02
N ASN A 120 -15.23 -23.06 -18.15
CA ASN A 120 -14.30 -24.19 -18.26
C ASN A 120 -13.79 -24.66 -16.90
N SER A 121 -14.50 -25.60 -16.29
CA SER A 121 -14.02 -26.38 -15.14
C SER A 121 -12.87 -27.30 -15.57
N ARG A 122 -11.66 -26.73 -15.62
CA ARG A 122 -10.33 -27.36 -15.56
C ARG A 122 -9.31 -26.26 -15.82
N VAL A 123 -8.63 -25.84 -14.76
CA VAL A 123 -7.47 -24.96 -14.84
C VAL A 123 -6.41 -25.70 -15.65
N HIS A 124 -6.24 -25.28 -16.90
CA HIS A 124 -5.11 -25.66 -17.74
C HIS A 124 -4.34 -24.36 -17.99
N PRO A 125 -3.04 -24.29 -17.66
CA PRO A 125 -2.25 -23.11 -17.99
C PRO A 125 -2.27 -22.93 -19.51
N LEU A 126 -2.57 -21.72 -19.96
CA LEU A 126 -2.43 -21.39 -21.38
C LEU A 126 -0.95 -21.51 -21.76
N PRO A 127 -0.61 -22.18 -22.87
CA PRO A 127 0.77 -22.23 -23.35
C PRO A 127 1.19 -20.86 -23.88
N ASP A 128 2.50 -20.60 -23.78
CA ASP A 128 3.16 -19.38 -24.23
C ASP A 128 2.71 -18.91 -25.61
N SER A 129 2.56 -17.59 -25.70
CA SER A 129 2.12 -16.86 -26.87
C SER A 129 3.10 -16.99 -28.04
N GLN A 130 2.96 -18.02 -28.86
CA GLN A 130 3.26 -17.93 -30.29
C GLN A 130 2.22 -18.68 -31.12
N ALA A 131 1.79 -18.00 -32.18
CA ALA A 131 0.86 -18.44 -33.22
C ALA A 131 -0.64 -18.45 -32.84
N ARG A 132 -1.34 -17.37 -33.20
CA ARG A 132 -2.30 -17.38 -34.33
C ARG A 132 -2.94 -15.99 -34.49
N GLY A 133 -2.68 -15.39 -35.65
CA GLY A 133 -3.47 -14.28 -36.15
C GLY A 133 -4.91 -14.72 -36.40
N GLY A 134 -5.85 -13.86 -36.03
CA GLY A 134 -7.27 -14.09 -36.24
C GLY A 134 -8.07 -13.11 -35.40
N ALA A 135 -8.43 -11.97 -36.01
CA ALA A 135 -9.37 -11.03 -35.45
C ALA A 135 -10.67 -11.76 -35.03
N VAL A 136 -10.93 -11.83 -33.73
CA VAL A 136 -12.26 -12.16 -33.20
C VAL A 136 -12.62 -11.08 -32.20
N ALA A 137 -13.37 -10.11 -32.74
CA ALA A 137 -14.32 -9.24 -32.06
C ALA A 137 -13.88 -8.64 -30.71
N VAL A 138 -13.10 -7.56 -30.83
CA VAL A 138 -13.20 -6.39 -29.96
C VAL A 138 -14.58 -5.76 -30.17
N GLU A 139 -15.64 -6.42 -29.70
CA GLU A 139 -17.01 -5.90 -29.68
C GLU A 139 -17.86 -6.82 -28.79
N TYR A 140 -17.87 -6.56 -27.48
CA TYR A 140 -19.03 -6.70 -26.59
C TYR A 140 -18.68 -6.09 -25.23
N VAL A 141 -18.79 -4.77 -25.19
CA VAL A 141 -18.65 -3.90 -24.02
C VAL A 141 -19.95 -3.92 -23.21
N ALA A 142 -19.84 -3.95 -21.88
CA ALA A 142 -20.71 -3.27 -20.91
C ALA A 142 -22.14 -3.76 -20.55
N VAL A 143 -22.51 -5.04 -20.64
CA VAL A 143 -23.82 -5.46 -20.10
C VAL A 143 -23.68 -6.76 -19.30
N LEU A 144 -23.72 -6.64 -17.96
CA LEU A 144 -23.93 -7.71 -16.95
C LEU A 144 -22.71 -8.29 -16.20
N LEU A 145 -21.68 -7.49 -15.88
CA LEU A 145 -21.40 -7.43 -14.43
C LEU A 145 -22.50 -6.54 -13.88
N PRO A 146 -23.26 -6.95 -12.84
CA PRO A 146 -24.19 -6.00 -12.25
C PRO A 146 -23.30 -4.84 -11.82
N SER A 147 -23.56 -3.66 -12.37
CA SER A 147 -22.81 -2.43 -12.10
C SER A 147 -22.67 -2.18 -10.60
N ALA A 148 -23.57 -2.75 -9.80
CA ALA A 148 -23.49 -2.87 -8.35
C ALA A 148 -22.24 -3.60 -7.83
N CYS A 149 -21.78 -4.72 -8.39
CA CYS A 149 -20.61 -5.45 -7.86
C CYS A 149 -19.30 -4.68 -8.07
N LEU A 150 -19.12 -4.09 -9.26
CA LEU A 150 -17.96 -3.25 -9.52
C LEU A 150 -18.03 -1.98 -8.66
N ALA A 151 -19.22 -1.37 -8.55
CA ALA A 151 -19.45 -0.22 -7.68
C ALA A 151 -19.27 -0.57 -6.19
N VAL A 152 -19.58 -1.78 -5.75
CA VAL A 152 -19.41 -2.23 -4.37
C VAL A 152 -17.94 -2.49 -4.06
N LEU A 153 -17.19 -3.11 -4.98
CA LEU A 153 -15.74 -3.27 -4.83
C LEU A 153 -15.01 -1.92 -4.87
N PHE A 154 -15.36 -1.04 -5.82
CA PHE A 154 -14.89 0.34 -5.83
C PHE A 154 -15.33 1.10 -4.58
N TYR A 155 -16.57 0.94 -4.11
CA TYR A 155 -17.09 1.61 -2.92
C TYR A 155 -16.31 1.17 -1.68
N PHE A 156 -16.06 -0.12 -1.49
CA PHE A 156 -15.29 -0.61 -0.34
C PHE A 156 -13.81 -0.22 -0.43
N ALA A 157 -13.21 -0.24 -1.62
CA ALA A 157 -11.85 0.24 -1.83
C ALA A 157 -11.72 1.75 -1.56
N ILE A 158 -12.60 2.56 -2.14
CA ILE A 158 -12.67 4.01 -1.91
C ILE A 158 -12.96 4.31 -0.44
N LYS A 159 -13.90 3.60 0.19
CA LYS A 159 -14.23 3.79 1.61
C LYS A 159 -13.07 3.39 2.52
N ALA A 160 -12.31 2.35 2.19
CA ALA A 160 -11.11 1.99 2.91
C ALA A 160 -10.05 3.10 2.82
N ILE A 161 -9.82 3.65 1.62
CA ILE A 161 -8.92 4.78 1.39
C ILE A 161 -9.36 6.02 2.21
N PHE A 162 -10.63 6.40 2.14
CA PHE A 162 -11.16 7.55 2.90
C PHE A 162 -11.16 7.33 4.42
N ASN A 163 -11.38 6.10 4.88
CA ASN A 163 -11.31 5.78 6.31
C ASN A 163 -9.86 5.83 6.80
N ALA A 164 -8.89 5.41 5.99
CA ALA A 164 -7.47 5.52 6.30
C ALA A 164 -7.03 6.99 6.38
N ASP A 165 -7.42 7.83 5.41
CA ASP A 165 -7.14 9.29 5.41
C ASP A 165 -7.81 10.00 6.60
N ARG A 166 -9.06 9.64 6.93
CA ARG A 166 -9.75 10.21 8.10
C ARG A 166 -9.04 9.81 9.40
N ALA A 167 -8.67 8.56 9.55
CA ALA A 167 -7.94 8.09 10.74
C ALA A 167 -6.58 8.79 10.87
N GLU A 168 -5.89 9.07 9.76
CA GLU A 168 -4.65 9.85 9.73
C GLU A 168 -4.87 11.29 10.22
N ARG A 169 -5.91 11.98 9.73
CA ARG A 169 -6.26 13.34 10.17
C ARG A 169 -6.66 13.40 11.64
N GLU A 170 -7.41 12.42 12.13
CA GLU A 170 -7.81 12.34 13.54
C GLU A 170 -6.61 12.04 14.46
N ALA A 171 -5.67 11.20 14.02
CA ALA A 171 -4.45 10.92 14.76
C ALA A 171 -3.53 12.15 14.83
N LEU A 172 -3.36 12.88 13.72
CA LEU A 172 -2.62 14.15 13.66
C LEU A 172 -3.24 15.21 14.58
N ALA A 173 -4.56 15.39 14.52
CA ALA A 173 -5.26 16.34 15.38
C ALA A 173 -5.11 16.01 16.88
N ARG A 174 -5.14 14.73 17.26
CA ARG A 174 -4.91 14.29 18.65
C ARG A 174 -3.46 14.48 19.09
N ALA A 175 -2.50 14.29 18.19
CA ALA A 175 -1.09 14.51 18.47
C ALA A 175 -0.81 16.01 18.69
N GLU A 176 -1.38 16.89 17.85
CA GLU A 176 -1.32 18.34 18.03
C GLU A 176 -1.96 18.77 19.37
N GLU A 177 -3.13 18.24 19.72
CA GLU A 177 -3.81 18.57 20.97
C GLU A 177 -3.01 18.12 22.21
N MET A 178 -2.40 16.92 22.17
CA MET A 178 -1.51 16.46 23.25
C MET A 178 -0.26 17.32 23.39
N GLN A 179 0.31 17.75 22.26
CA GLN A 179 1.50 18.59 22.24
C GLN A 179 1.20 20.00 22.80
N ASP A 180 0.04 20.57 22.45
CA ASP A 180 -0.43 21.85 23.01
C ASP A 180 -0.66 21.78 24.53
N VAL A 181 -1.24 20.67 25.03
CA VAL A 181 -1.44 20.44 26.47
C VAL A 181 -0.10 20.31 27.20
N GLU A 182 0.86 19.61 26.62
CA GLU A 182 2.18 19.44 27.20
C GLU A 182 2.98 20.75 27.21
N ASP A 183 2.89 21.54 26.15
CA ASP A 183 3.47 22.88 26.07
C ASP A 183 2.83 23.85 27.08
N ALA A 184 1.51 23.79 27.27
CA ALA A 184 0.81 24.59 28.27
C ALA A 184 1.27 24.21 29.69
N ARG A 185 1.36 22.92 30.01
CA ARG A 185 1.86 22.42 31.30
C ARG A 185 3.30 22.86 31.55
N ASN A 186 4.16 22.80 30.53
CA ASN A 186 5.55 23.23 30.63
C ASN A 186 5.69 24.74 30.85
N ARG A 187 4.83 25.55 30.21
CA ARG A 187 4.77 27.01 30.43
C ARG A 187 4.30 27.36 31.85
N GLU A 188 3.32 26.64 32.39
CA GLU A 188 2.86 26.83 33.78
C GLU A 188 3.92 26.42 34.81
N ALA A 189 4.58 25.28 34.61
CA ALA A 189 5.68 24.83 35.46
C ALA A 189 6.85 25.82 35.45
N ALA A 190 7.17 26.43 34.29
CA ALA A 190 8.19 27.46 34.17
C ALA A 190 7.82 28.76 34.91
N ARG A 191 6.54 29.16 34.89
CA ARG A 191 6.04 30.33 35.65
C ARG A 191 6.15 30.12 37.16
N GLN A 192 5.69 28.97 37.65
CA GLN A 192 5.77 28.64 39.09
C GLN A 192 7.21 28.55 39.60
N LYS A 193 8.16 28.15 38.75
CA LYS A 193 9.57 28.07 39.08
C LYS A 193 10.25 29.45 39.15
N ASN A 194 9.81 30.41 38.34
CA ASN A 194 10.28 31.80 38.41
C ASN A 194 9.71 32.55 39.63
N ASP A 195 8.43 32.35 39.98
CA ASP A 195 7.81 32.99 41.15
C ASP A 195 8.41 32.48 42.49
N GLY A 196 8.97 31.27 42.50
CA GLY A 196 9.67 30.69 43.65
C GLY A 196 11.11 31.16 43.86
N GLN A 197 11.69 31.92 42.93
CA GLN A 197 13.08 32.40 42.98
C GLN A 197 13.23 33.86 43.45
N GLU A 198 12.14 34.59 43.69
CA GLU A 198 12.17 36.03 44.01
C GLU A 198 12.07 36.36 45.51
N ILE A 199 12.27 35.37 46.41
CA ILE A 199 12.16 35.58 47.87
C ILE A 199 13.38 35.02 48.63
N ASP A 200 14.52 35.71 48.51
CA ASP A 200 15.53 35.75 49.61
C ASP A 200 16.36 37.05 49.53
N PRO A 201 15.96 38.13 50.23
CA PRO A 201 16.84 39.24 50.55
C PRO A 201 17.51 38.95 51.89
N SER A 202 18.75 38.43 51.82
CA SER A 202 19.69 38.38 52.94
C SER A 202 20.76 39.47 52.80
#